data_AF-J2WS59-F1
#
_entry.id   AF-J2WS59-F1
#
_cell.length_a   1.000
_cell.length_b   1.000
_cell.length_c   1.000
_cell.angle_alpha   90.00
_cell.angle_beta   90.00
_cell.angle_gamma   90.00
#
_symmetry.space_group_name_H-M   'P 1'
#
loop_
_entity.id
_entity.type
_entity.pdbx_description
1 polymer ?
#
loop_
_entity_poly.entity_id
_entity_poly.type
_entity_poly.pdbx_seq_one_letter_code
_entity_poly.pdbx_strand_id
1 'polypeptide(L)' 'MPPKIKEHTCPLCKGTGFPKSMQPTRPGRKIYPVKCESCQGKGKISESA' A
#
# COMPACT_ATOMS: atom_id res chain seq x y z
N MET A 1 23.85 -6.77 -17.86
CA MET A 1 23.47 -5.89 -16.72
C MET A 1 22.01 -6.16 -16.43
N PRO A 2 21.62 -6.62 -15.23
CA PRO A 2 20.22 -6.95 -14.96
C PRO A 2 19.35 -5.68 -15.10
N PRO A 3 18.11 -5.80 -15.58
CA PRO A 3 17.20 -4.65 -15.65
C PRO A 3 17.07 -4.09 -14.24
N LYS A 4 17.43 -2.82 -14.09
CA LYS A 4 17.33 -2.10 -12.83
C LYS A 4 15.84 -1.88 -12.59
N ILE A 5 15.17 -2.88 -12.01
CA ILE A 5 13.76 -2.80 -11.66
C ILE A 5 13.66 -1.64 -10.66
N LYS A 6 13.18 -0.50 -11.14
CA LYS A 6 12.98 0.68 -10.31
C LYS A 6 11.70 0.45 -9.52
N GLU A 7 11.82 -0.29 -8.43
CA GLU A 7 10.75 -0.36 -7.44
C GLU A 7 10.66 0.98 -6.74
N HIS A 8 9.60 1.73 -7.00
CA HIS A 8 9.33 2.99 -6.31
C HIS A 8 8.35 2.75 -5.17
N THR A 9 8.66 3.30 -3.99
CA THR A 9 7.74 3.33 -2.87
C THR A 9 6.49 4.09 -3.29
N CYS A 10 5.31 3.48 -3.15
CA CYS A 10 4.06 4.12 -3.55
C CYS A 10 3.89 5.43 -2.76
N PRO A 11 3.78 6.59 -3.43
CA PRO A 11 3.72 7.89 -2.75
C PRO A 11 2.44 8.06 -1.94
N LEU A 12 1.36 7.39 -2.36
CA LEU A 12 0.03 7.50 -1.73
C LEU A 12 -0.08 6.73 -0.41
N CYS A 13 0.51 5.54 -0.33
CA CYS A 13 0.56 4.77 0.93
C CYS A 13 1.92 4.83 1.63
N LYS A 14 2.91 5.54 1.09
CA LYS A 14 4.27 5.62 1.63
C LYS A 14 4.89 4.25 1.92
N GLY A 15 4.60 3.24 1.10
CA GLY A 15 5.18 1.90 1.28
C GLY A 15 4.36 0.94 2.14
N THR A 16 3.31 1.38 2.83
CA THR A 16 2.54 0.49 3.73
C THR A 16 1.56 -0.41 2.97
N GLY A 17 1.21 -0.09 1.73
CA GLY A 17 0.20 -0.82 0.94
C GLY A 17 -1.24 -0.55 1.39
N PHE A 18 -1.44 -0.03 2.59
CA PHE A 18 -2.74 0.26 3.17
C PHE A 18 -2.80 1.72 3.63
N PRO A 19 -3.95 2.41 3.47
CA PRO A 19 -4.16 3.70 4.10
C PRO A 19 -4.06 3.55 5.61
N LYS A 20 -3.72 4.64 6.31
CA LYS A 20 -3.76 4.67 7.79
C LYS A 20 -5.19 4.34 8.23
N SER A 21 -5.41 3.11 8.69
CA SER A 21 -6.70 2.67 9.21
C SER A 21 -6.94 3.43 10.51
N MET A 22 -8.04 4.19 10.59
CA MET A 22 -8.52 4.68 11.88
C MET A 22 -8.93 3.49 12.74
N GLN A 23 -8.55 3.52 14.02
CA GLN A 23 -9.03 2.54 14.97
C GLN A 23 -10.57 2.58 15.02
N PRO A 24 -11.23 1.41 15.13
CA PRO A 24 -12.66 1.38 15.26
C PRO A 24 -13.09 2.10 16.54
N THR A 25 -13.99 3.08 16.40
CA THR A 25 -14.62 3.77 17.53
C THR A 25 -15.57 2.87 18.33
N ARG A 26 -15.91 1.69 17.80
CA ARG A 26 -16.79 0.71 18.44
C ARG A 26 -16.00 -0.54 18.84
N PRO A 27 -16.05 -0.95 20.12
CA PRO A 27 -15.41 -2.18 20.57
C PRO A 27 -15.99 -3.41 19.86
N GLY A 28 -15.13 -4.37 19.51
CA GLY A 28 -15.52 -5.64 18.89
C GLY A 28 -15.63 -5.64 17.36
N ARG A 29 -15.52 -4.50 16.68
CA ARG A 29 -15.46 -4.45 15.20
C ARG A 29 -14.01 -4.34 14.73
N LYS A 30 -13.56 -5.28 13.89
CA LYS A 30 -12.30 -5.15 13.15
C LYS A 30 -12.54 -4.32 11.90
N ILE A 31 -11.77 -3.26 11.69
CA ILE A 31 -11.73 -2.52 10.43
C ILE A 31 -10.58 -3.09 9.62
N TYR A 32 -10.89 -3.67 8.46
CA TYR A 32 -9.87 -4.07 7.50
C TYR A 32 -9.61 -2.87 6.59
N PRO A 33 -8.43 -2.24 6.64
CA PRO A 33 -8.13 -1.14 5.74
C PRO A 33 -8.22 -1.62 4.29
N VAL A 34 -8.90 -0.83 3.46
CA VAL A 34 -8.96 -1.06 2.02
C VAL A 34 -7.54 -1.03 1.45
N LYS A 35 -7.26 -1.86 0.46
CA LYS A 35 -5.94 -1.85 -0.20
C LYS A 35 -5.74 -0.49 -0.89
N CYS A 36 -4.52 0.02 -0.88
CA CYS A 36 -4.17 1.22 -1.64
C CYS A 36 -4.38 0.93 -3.13
N GLU A 37 -5.27 1.65 -3.80
CA GLU A 37 -5.67 1.37 -5.19
C GLU A 37 -4.49 1.48 -6.16
N SER A 38 -3.63 2.47 -5.96
CA SER A 38 -2.47 2.76 -6.80
C SER A 38 -1.33 1.74 -6.71
N CYS A 39 -1.21 0.97 -5.63
CA CYS A 39 -0.24 -0.14 -5.54
C CYS A 39 -0.91 -1.49 -5.25
N GLN A 40 -2.24 -1.55 -5.29
CA GLN A 40 -3.09 -2.69 -4.96
C GLN A 40 -2.71 -3.42 -3.66
N GLY A 41 -2.22 -2.70 -2.64
CA GLY A 41 -1.79 -3.31 -1.37
C GLY A 41 -0.32 -3.74 -1.31
N LYS A 42 0.47 -3.57 -2.37
CA LYS A 42 1.87 -4.02 -2.41
C LYS A 42 2.84 -3.06 -1.73
N GLY A 43 2.45 -1.81 -1.51
CA GLY A 43 3.32 -0.77 -0.92
C GLY A 43 4.39 -0.24 -1.88
N LYS A 44 4.85 -1.06 -2.81
CA LYS A 44 5.79 -0.70 -3.87
C LYS A 44 5.12 -0.82 -5.23
N ILE A 45 5.46 0.09 -6.13
CA ILE A 45 5.04 0.06 -7.53
C ILE A 45 6.29 -0.34 -8.31
N SER A 46 6.24 -1.50 -8.95
CA SER A 46 7.25 -1.91 -9.92
C SER A 46 6.91 -1.24 -11.24
N GLU A 47 7.77 -0.32 -11.69
CA GLU A 47 7.70 0.20 -13.05
C GLU A 47 8.27 -0.89 -13.98
N SER A 48 7.46 -1.92 -14.25
CA SER A 48 7.71 -2.85 -15.35
C SER A 48 7.05 -2.27 -16.59
N ALA A 49 7.93 -1.87 -17.51
CA ALA A 49 7.71 -1.28 -18.83
C ALA A 49 6.47 -1.78 -19.58
#